data_AF-A0A914PQG1-F1
#
_entry.id   AF-A0A914PQG1-F1
#
_cell.length_a   1.000
_cell.length_b   1.000
_cell.length_c   1.000
_cell.angle_alpha   90.00
_cell.angle_beta   90.00
_cell.angle_gamma   90.00
#
_symmetry.space_group_name_H-M   'P 1'
#
loop_
_entity.id
_entity.type
_entity.pdbx_description
1 polymer ?
#
loop_
_entity_poly.entity_id
_entity_poly.type
_entity_poly.pdbx_seq_one_letter_code
_entity_poly.pdbx_strand_id
1 'polypeptide(L)'
;MLLYLKTKGRLEEDIKELKFPRTIILQPGMLIGERDTPRFVEGIAQTVMNWIRGTPLSFIGYPILGADVGKIAVELAEKQVVADGDEPIVEVIGAKELTEMAKKFHQ
;
A
#
# COMPACT_ATOMS: atom_id res chain seq x y z
N MET A 1 -18.54 -1.96 -4.12
CA MET A 1 -17.48 -1.69 -3.12
C MET A 1 -17.60 -2.52 -1.86
N LEU A 2 -18.79 -2.71 -1.27
CA LEU A 2 -18.94 -3.45 0.00
C LEU A 2 -18.39 -4.88 -0.04
N LEU A 3 -18.66 -5.64 -1.10
CA LEU A 3 -18.13 -7.00 -1.28
C LEU A 3 -16.58 -7.01 -1.36
N TYR A 4 -16.00 -6.08 -2.11
CA TYR A 4 -14.55 -5.95 -2.25
C TYR A 4 -13.86 -5.69 -0.90
N LEU A 5 -14.37 -4.73 -0.12
CA LEU A 5 -13.82 -4.41 1.20
C LEU A 5 -13.98 -5.59 2.17
N LYS A 6 -15.14 -6.27 2.15
CA LYS A 6 -15.39 -7.45 2.98
C LYS A 6 -14.45 -8.61 2.64
N THR A 7 -14.27 -8.91 1.35
CA THR A 7 -13.36 -9.98 0.90
C THR A 7 -11.91 -9.63 1.25
N LYS A 8 -11.50 -8.37 1.10
CA LYS A 8 -10.16 -7.91 1.48
C LYS A 8 -9.92 -7.99 2.99
N GLY A 9 -10.88 -7.57 3.81
CA GLY A 9 -10.78 -7.69 5.28
C GLY A 9 -10.63 -9.14 5.73
N ARG A 10 -11.47 -10.04 5.21
CA ARG A 10 -11.37 -11.48 5.51
C ARG A 10 -10.02 -12.07 5.10
N LEU A 11 -9.52 -11.73 3.91
CA LEU A 11 -8.19 -12.17 3.47
C LEU A 11 -7.10 -11.76 4.47
N GLU A 12 -7.15 -10.53 4.98
CA GLU A 12 -6.17 -10.05 5.96
C GLU A 12 -6.30 -10.77 7.31
N GLU A 13 -7.51 -11.09 7.76
CA GLU A 13 -7.75 -11.93 8.94
C GLU A 13 -7.17 -13.34 8.74
N ASP A 14 -7.52 -13.99 7.63
CA ASP A 14 -7.05 -15.34 7.28
C ASP A 14 -5.51 -15.40 7.21
N ILE A 15 -4.85 -14.36 6.68
CA ILE A 15 -3.37 -14.29 6.63
C ILE A 15 -2.76 -14.15 8.03
N LYS A 16 -3.38 -13.38 8.92
CA LYS A 16 -2.90 -13.22 10.31
C LYS A 16 -3.01 -14.53 11.09
N GLU A 17 -4.05 -15.33 10.83
CA GLU A 17 -4.26 -16.63 11.47
C GLU A 17 -3.19 -17.68 11.09
N LEU A 18 -2.49 -17.49 9.97
CA LEU A 18 -1.37 -18.36 9.59
C LEU A 18 -0.14 -18.22 10.50
N LYS A 19 -0.08 -17.15 11.32
CA LYS A 19 0.98 -16.91 12.32
C LYS A 19 2.40 -17.05 11.76
N PHE A 20 2.65 -16.46 10.58
CA PHE A 20 4.02 -16.33 10.10
C PHE A 20 4.86 -15.56 11.14
N PRO A 21 6.16 -15.88 11.29
CA PRO A 21 7.04 -15.18 12.23
C PRO A 21 6.98 -13.66 12.08
N ARG A 22 6.81 -13.21 10.83
CA ARG A 22 6.53 -11.82 10.49
C ARG A 22 5.54 -11.74 9.34
N THR A 23 4.51 -10.94 9.51
CA THR A 23 3.48 -10.62 8.49
C THR A 23 3.43 -9.12 8.30
N ILE A 24 3.58 -8.66 7.06
CA ILE A 24 3.50 -7.24 6.70
C ILE A 24 2.36 -7.05 5.71
N ILE A 25 1.36 -6.26 6.08
CA ILE A 25 0.17 -5.98 5.27
C ILE A 25 0.26 -4.53 4.79
N LEU A 26 0.39 -4.36 3.47
CA LEU A 26 0.42 -3.03 2.84
C LEU A 26 -0.98 -2.67 2.33
N GLN A 27 -1.53 -1.57 2.82
CA GLN A 27 -2.85 -1.05 2.42
C GLN A 27 -2.69 0.26 1.63
N PRO A 28 -2.25 0.19 0.36
CA PRO A 28 -2.05 1.39 -0.44
C PRO A 28 -3.38 2.09 -0.72
N GLY A 29 -3.29 3.41 -0.88
CA GLY A 29 -4.35 4.21 -1.48
C GLY A 29 -4.44 3.96 -2.98
N MET A 30 -4.74 5.00 -3.74
CA MET A 30 -4.90 4.89 -5.18
C MET A 30 -3.54 4.66 -5.86
N LEU A 31 -3.40 3.49 -6.48
CA LEU A 31 -2.19 3.14 -7.24
C LEU A 31 -2.15 3.87 -8.57
N ILE A 32 -1.09 4.64 -8.81
CA ILE A 32 -0.79 5.36 -10.05
C ILE A 32 0.32 4.62 -10.80
N GLY A 33 0.24 4.57 -12.12
CA GLY A 33 1.24 3.95 -12.99
C GLY A 33 0.62 3.40 -14.28
N GLU A 34 1.46 3.07 -15.24
CA GLU A 34 1.05 2.36 -16.46
C GLU A 34 0.50 0.99 -16.06
N ARG A 35 -0.70 0.64 -16.54
CA ARG A 35 -1.34 -0.65 -16.31
C ARG A 35 -1.83 -1.16 -17.66
N ASP A 36 -1.62 -2.44 -17.94
CA ASP A 36 -2.12 -3.10 -19.16
C ASP A 36 -3.65 -3.21 -19.19
N THR A 37 -4.31 -3.13 -18.03
CA THR A 37 -5.77 -3.13 -17.90
C THR A 37 -6.24 -2.01 -16.98
N PRO A 38 -7.09 -1.08 -17.47
CA PRO A 38 -7.60 0.01 -16.65
C PRO A 38 -8.59 -0.51 -15.61
N ARG A 39 -8.43 -0.05 -14.35
CA ARG A 39 -9.51 -0.13 -13.36
C ARG A 39 -10.59 0.87 -13.77
N PHE A 40 -11.55 0.43 -14.58
CA PHE A 40 -12.89 0.99 -14.90
C PHE A 40 -13.22 2.45 -14.51
N VAL A 41 -12.26 3.37 -14.68
CA VAL A 41 -12.38 4.82 -14.51
C VAL A 41 -11.26 5.38 -15.39
N GLU A 42 -11.65 5.72 -16.62
CA GLU A 42 -10.80 5.96 -17.78
C GLU A 42 -9.74 7.06 -17.59
N GLY A 43 -8.74 7.05 -18.49
CA GLY A 43 -7.47 7.78 -18.48
C GLY A 43 -7.49 9.31 -18.28
N ILE A 44 -8.64 9.92 -18.03
CA ILE A 44 -8.75 11.31 -17.55
C ILE A 44 -8.33 11.41 -16.07
N ALA A 45 -8.56 10.36 -15.28
CA ALA A 45 -8.18 10.33 -13.86
C ALA A 45 -6.65 10.38 -13.68
N GLN A 46 -5.86 9.78 -14.57
CA GLN A 46 -4.39 9.76 -14.45
C GLN A 46 -3.76 11.14 -14.65
N THR A 47 -4.26 11.92 -15.62
CA THR A 47 -3.78 13.29 -15.87
C THR A 47 -4.15 14.22 -14.72
N VAL A 48 -5.39 14.15 -14.23
CA VAL A 48 -5.84 14.96 -13.09
C VAL A 48 -5.11 14.56 -11.81
N MET A 49 -4.87 13.27 -11.58
CA MET A 49 -4.21 12.83 -10.34
C MET A 49 -2.71 13.10 -10.33
N ASN A 50 -2.03 13.07 -11.48
CA ASN A 50 -0.65 13.55 -11.57
C ASN A 50 -0.54 15.03 -11.24
N TRP A 51 -1.57 15.83 -11.56
CA TRP A 51 -1.64 17.24 -11.17
C TRP A 51 -1.94 17.46 -9.69
N ILE A 52 -2.70 16.55 -9.07
CA ILE A 52 -2.99 16.56 -7.62
C ILE A 52 -1.79 16.09 -6.79
N ARG A 53 -0.90 15.29 -7.38
CA ARG A 53 0.29 14.75 -6.72
C ARG A 53 1.28 15.88 -6.39
N GLY A 54 1.39 16.21 -5.10
CA GLY A 54 2.21 17.35 -4.61
C GLY A 54 1.41 18.60 -4.25
N THR A 55 0.08 18.57 -4.40
CA THR A 55 -0.83 19.62 -3.90
C THR A 55 -1.43 19.23 -2.54
N PRO A 56 -1.95 20.18 -1.74
CA PRO A 56 -2.63 19.88 -0.48
C PRO A 56 -3.89 19.01 -0.64
N LEU A 57 -4.29 18.63 -1.86
CA LEU A 57 -5.40 17.72 -2.14
C LEU A 57 -4.99 16.24 -2.17
N SER A 58 -3.70 15.93 -1.92
CA SER A 58 -3.16 14.56 -1.86
C SER A 58 -3.74 13.69 -0.73
N PHE A 59 -4.48 14.28 0.22
CA PHE A 59 -5.26 13.52 1.21
C PHE A 59 -6.43 12.75 0.56
N ILE A 60 -6.88 13.14 -0.63
CA ILE A 60 -7.94 12.45 -1.36
C ILE A 60 -7.36 11.18 -1.97
N GLY A 61 -7.63 10.05 -1.32
CA GLY A 61 -7.31 8.72 -1.83
C GLY A 61 -5.83 8.34 -1.77
N TYR A 62 -4.96 9.14 -1.15
CA TYR A 62 -3.53 8.85 -0.92
C TYR A 62 -2.83 8.25 -2.16
N PRO A 63 -2.69 9.03 -3.24
CA PRO A 63 -2.13 8.54 -4.49
C PRO A 63 -0.65 8.14 -4.35
N ILE A 64 -0.30 6.92 -4.77
CA ILE A 64 1.06 6.37 -4.69
C ILE A 64 1.41 5.56 -5.95
N LEU A 65 2.67 5.60 -6.42
CA LEU A 65 3.06 4.77 -7.57
C LEU A 65 3.10 3.30 -7.17
N GLY A 66 2.69 2.42 -8.10
CA GLY A 66 2.91 0.98 -7.94
C GLY A 66 4.39 0.64 -7.71
N ALA A 67 5.30 1.34 -8.40
CA ALA A 67 6.74 1.19 -8.21
C ALA A 67 7.21 1.58 -6.81
N ASP A 68 6.65 2.64 -6.21
CA ASP A 68 7.00 3.08 -4.86
C ASP A 68 6.55 2.05 -3.81
N VAL A 69 5.34 1.49 -3.97
CA VAL A 69 4.85 0.39 -3.11
C VAL A 69 5.75 -0.83 -3.21
N GLY A 70 6.20 -1.18 -4.42
CA GLY A 70 7.15 -2.28 -4.62
C GLY A 70 8.48 -2.06 -3.92
N LYS A 71 9.07 -0.85 -4.03
CA LYS A 71 10.30 -0.48 -3.31
C LYS A 71 10.13 -0.58 -1.80
N ILE A 72 9.01 -0.07 -1.28
CA ILE A 72 8.68 -0.16 0.16
C ILE A 72 8.57 -1.62 0.60
N ALA A 73 7.90 -2.47 -0.19
CA ALA A 73 7.75 -3.89 0.13
C ALA A 73 9.10 -4.61 0.25
N VAL A 74 10.02 -4.36 -0.68
CA VAL A 74 11.37 -4.94 -0.65
C VAL A 74 12.14 -4.43 0.58
N GLU A 75 12.15 -3.11 0.82
CA GLU A 75 12.86 -2.54 1.97
C GLU A 75 12.33 -3.08 3.30
N LEU A 76 11.01 -3.23 3.43
CA LEU A 76 10.40 -3.78 4.62
C LEU A 76 10.75 -5.27 4.81
N ALA A 77 10.79 -6.04 3.73
CA ALA A 77 11.19 -7.45 3.76
C ALA A 77 12.66 -7.63 4.13
N GLU A 78 13.55 -6.73 3.69
CA GLU A 78 14.98 -6.76 4.00
C GLU A 78 15.32 -6.36 5.43
N LYS A 79 14.47 -5.53 6.07
CA LYS A 79 14.65 -5.17 7.49
C LYS A 79 14.56 -6.43 8.34
N GLN A 80 15.69 -6.82 8.94
CA GLN A 80 15.72 -7.89 9.91
C GLN A 80 14.94 -7.45 11.15
N VAL A 81 13.87 -8.16 11.44
CA VAL A 81 13.17 -8.02 12.71
C VAL A 81 13.50 -9.26 13.51
N VAL A 82 14.20 -9.07 14.62
CA VAL A 82 14.40 -10.13 15.60
C VAL A 82 13.05 -10.33 16.28
N ALA A 83 12.40 -11.46 16.03
CA ALA A 83 11.24 -11.86 16.82
C ALA A 83 11.74 -12.11 18.24
N ASP A 84 11.43 -11.19 19.15
CA ASP A 84 11.75 -11.34 20.57
C ASP A 84 10.68 -12.25 21.20
N GLY A 85 10.86 -13.57 21.01
CA GLY A 85 9.94 -14.60 21.51
C GLY A 85 9.18 -15.37 20.42
N ASP A 86 8.20 -16.16 20.86
CA ASP A 86 7.40 -17.09 20.04
C ASP A 86 6.14 -16.41 19.44
N GLU A 87 5.97 -15.10 19.65
CA GLU A 87 4.80 -14.37 19.18
C GLU A 87 4.99 -13.85 17.74
N PRO A 88 4.01 -14.07 16.83
CA PRO A 88 4.09 -13.60 15.45
C PRO A 88 3.96 -12.08 15.38
N ILE A 89 4.85 -11.42 14.65
CA ILE A 89 4.83 -9.97 14.45
C ILE A 89 3.91 -9.64 13.27
N VAL A 90 2.91 -8.80 13.48
CA VAL A 90 1.99 -8.32 12.43
C VAL A 90 2.07 -6.81 12.30
N GLU A 91 2.57 -6.34 11.16
CA GLU A 91 2.66 -4.92 10.81
C GLU A 91 1.61 -4.59 9.74
N VAL A 92 0.73 -3.61 10.00
CA VAL A 92 -0.22 -3.10 9.01
C VAL A 92 0.15 -1.67 8.67
N ILE A 93 0.52 -1.42 7.41
CA ILE A 93 1.00 -0.11 6.95
C ILE A 93 -0.05 0.51 6.04
N GLY A 94 -0.62 1.61 6.53
CA GLY A 94 -1.72 2.30 5.89
C GLY A 94 -1.32 3.21 4.72
N ALA A 95 -2.31 3.65 3.96
CA ALA A 95 -2.10 4.48 2.77
C ALA A 95 -1.31 5.77 3.06
N LYS A 96 -1.59 6.44 4.18
CA LYS A 96 -0.87 7.64 4.62
C LYS A 96 0.61 7.34 4.87
N GLU A 97 0.90 6.31 5.66
CA GLU A 97 2.28 5.91 5.98
C GLU A 97 3.05 5.52 4.73
N LEU A 98 2.43 4.76 3.82
CA LEU A 98 3.02 4.43 2.53
C LEU A 98 3.36 5.66 1.70
N THR A 99 2.45 6.66 1.63
CA THR A 99 2.74 7.91 0.91
C THR A 99 3.84 8.74 1.55
N GLU A 100 3.95 8.74 2.89
CA GLU A 100 5.05 9.39 3.60
C GLU A 100 6.37 8.66 3.36
N MET A 101 6.39 7.33 3.45
CA MET A 101 7.57 6.50 3.15
C MET A 101 8.03 6.68 1.69
N ALA A 102 7.12 6.89 0.75
CA ALA A 102 7.45 7.08 -0.66
C ALA A 102 8.17 8.40 -0.93
N LYS A 103 8.01 9.44 -0.08
CA LYS A 103 8.65 10.77 -0.29
C LYS A 103 10.17 10.68 -0.44
N LYS A 104 10.81 9.74 0.26
CA LYS A 104 12.27 9.54 0.22
C LYS A 104 12.83 9.09 -1.13
N PHE A 105 11.98 8.58 -2.03
CA PHE A 105 12.41 8.16 -3.37
C PHE A 105 12.34 9.29 -4.41
N HIS A 106 11.76 10.43 -4.03
CA HIS A 106 11.51 11.58 -4.91
C HIS A 106 12.13 12.87 -4.35
N GLN A 107 13.02 12.75 -3.35
CA GLN A 107 13.77 13.86 -2.74
C GLN A 107 15.15 14.01 -3.38
#